data_AF-A0A850LGB4-F1
#
_entry.id   AF-A0A850LGB4-F1
#
_cell.length_a   1.000
_cell.length_b   1.000
_cell.length_c   1.000
_cell.angle_alpha   90.00
_cell.angle_beta   90.00
_cell.angle_gamma   90.00
#
_symmetry.space_group_name_H-M   'P 1'
#
loop_
_entity.id
_entity.type
_entity.pdbx_description
1 polymer ?
#
loop_
_entity_poly.entity_id
_entity_poly.type
_entity_poly.pdbx_seq_one_letter_code
_entity_poly.pdbx_strand_id
1 'polypeptide(L)' 'MLTWTDLTQDWASAFARAKRRFPNLDDGDMPFLKLDRDRFEAYLAARHNLTLDEAREELRDYLYVEALNRELES' A
#
# COMPACT_ATOMS: atom_id res chain seq x y z
N MET A 1 12.56 -3.11 8.88
CA MET A 1 11.27 -2.52 8.46
C MET A 1 11.18 -2.63 6.95
N LEU A 2 10.07 -3.16 6.43
CA LEU A 2 9.81 -3.24 5.00
C LEU A 2 9.69 -1.82 4.43
N THR A 3 10.42 -1.51 3.37
CA THR A 3 10.31 -0.21 2.70
C THR A 3 9.28 -0.27 1.56
N TRP A 4 8.84 0.90 1.07
CA TRP A 4 8.03 0.98 -0.14
C TRP A 4 8.70 0.29 -1.32
N THR A 5 10.02 0.46 -1.48
CA THR A 5 10.79 -0.20 -2.53
C THR A 5 10.73 -1.72 -2.42
N ASP A 6 10.88 -2.28 -1.21
CA ASP A 6 10.73 -3.72 -0.97
C ASP A 6 9.33 -4.22 -1.31
N LEU A 7 8.28 -3.47 -0.93
CA LEU A 7 6.88 -3.81 -1.21
C LEU A 7 6.63 -3.88 -2.73
N THR A 8 7.19 -2.94 -3.50
CA THR A 8 6.98 -2.86 -4.95
C THR A 8 7.75 -3.91 -5.76
N GLN A 9 8.68 -4.67 -5.17
CA GLN A 9 9.37 -5.76 -5.86
C GLN A 9 8.41 -6.87 -6.31
N ASP A 10 7.39 -7.16 -5.50
CA ASP A 10 6.27 -8.02 -5.87
C ASP A 10 4.95 -7.24 -5.76
N TRP A 11 4.86 -6.20 -6.57
CA TRP A 11 3.73 -5.27 -6.53
C TRP A 11 2.38 -5.95 -6.82
N ALA A 12 2.34 -7.01 -7.63
CA ALA A 12 1.09 -7.70 -7.92
C ALA A 12 0.51 -8.39 -6.68
N SER A 13 1.33 -9.16 -5.97
CA SER A 13 0.92 -9.81 -4.72
C SER A 13 0.66 -8.79 -3.61
N ALA A 14 1.51 -7.76 -3.50
CA ALA A 14 1.34 -6.68 -2.54
C ALA A 14 0.04 -5.92 -2.78
N PHE A 15 -0.29 -5.57 -4.03
CA PHE A 15 -1.54 -4.87 -4.36
C PHE A 15 -2.78 -5.72 -4.06
N ALA A 16 -2.72 -7.04 -4.31
CA ALA A 16 -3.80 -7.95 -3.92
C ALA A 16 -3.99 -8.04 -2.39
N ARG A 17 -2.93 -7.89 -1.59
CA ARG A 17 -3.02 -7.76 -0.13
C ARG A 17 -3.53 -6.37 0.29
N ALA A 18 -3.01 -5.31 -0.33
CA ALA A 18 -3.47 -3.95 -0.09
C ALA A 18 -4.97 -3.81 -0.37
N LYS A 19 -5.50 -4.40 -1.44
CA LYS A 19 -6.94 -4.39 -1.78
C LYS A 19 -7.83 -5.09 -0.73
N ARG A 20 -7.28 -6.03 0.04
CA ARG A 20 -7.98 -6.64 1.19
C ARG A 20 -8.08 -5.68 2.37
N ARG A 21 -7.07 -4.82 2.58
CA ARG A 21 -7.01 -3.83 3.66
C ARG A 21 -7.75 -2.53 3.30
N PHE A 22 -7.61 -2.12 2.05
CA PHE A 22 -8.14 -0.90 1.45
C PHE A 22 -9.18 -1.31 0.38
N PRO A 23 -10.45 -1.50 0.75
CA PRO A 23 -11.48 -1.81 -0.23
C PRO A 23 -11.67 -0.62 -1.18
N ASN A 24 -11.93 -0.86 -2.46
CA ASN A 24 -12.11 0.14 -3.53
C ASN A 24 -10.86 0.57 -4.31
N LEU A 25 -9.68 -0.03 -4.09
CA LEU A 25 -8.56 0.16 -5.03
C LEU A 25 -8.92 -0.36 -6.43
N ASP A 26 -8.61 0.41 -7.47
CA ASP A 26 -8.84 0.06 -8.87
C ASP A 26 -7.63 -0.66 -9.48
N ASP A 27 -7.87 -1.77 -10.17
CA ASP A 27 -6.83 -2.54 -10.85
C ASP A 27 -6.27 -1.79 -12.07
N GLY A 28 -7.02 -0.85 -12.65
CA GLY A 28 -6.57 -0.01 -13.76
C GLY A 28 -5.48 1.00 -13.36
N ASP A 29 -5.48 1.46 -12.11
CA ASP A 29 -4.49 2.41 -11.59
C ASP A 29 -3.23 1.71 -11.07
N MET A 30 -3.33 0.40 -10.80
CA MET A 30 -2.28 -0.45 -10.24
C MET A 30 -0.89 -0.28 -10.90
N PRO A 31 -0.74 -0.19 -12.24
CA PRO A 31 0.57 -0.05 -12.87
C PRO A 31 1.28 1.27 -12.55
N PHE A 32 0.52 2.34 -12.26
CA PHE A 32 1.04 3.69 -12.07
C PHE A 32 1.32 4.00 -10.60
N LEU A 33 0.58 3.36 -9.69
CA LEU A 33 0.68 3.61 -8.25
C LEU A 33 2.00 3.14 -7.64
N LYS A 34 2.66 2.11 -8.20
CA LYS A 34 3.98 1.63 -7.71
C LYS A 34 5.12 2.63 -7.89
N LEU A 35 4.97 3.56 -8.83
CA LEU A 35 6.06 4.45 -9.24
C LEU A 35 6.43 5.47 -8.18
N ASP A 36 5.48 5.81 -7.32
CA ASP A 36 5.62 6.91 -6.37
C ASP A 36 4.73 6.66 -5.15
N ARG A 37 5.38 6.60 -3.99
CA ARG A 37 4.70 6.39 -2.71
C ARG A 37 3.71 7.52 -2.43
N ASP A 38 4.07 8.76 -2.70
CA ASP A 38 3.23 9.92 -2.41
C ASP A 38 1.96 9.89 -3.27
N ARG A 39 2.04 9.35 -4.50
CA ARG A 39 0.86 9.12 -5.34
C ARG A 39 -0.06 8.05 -4.77
N PHE A 40 0.51 6.98 -4.21
CA PHE A 40 -0.30 5.95 -3.56
C PHE A 40 -1.00 6.49 -2.31
N GLU A 41 -0.30 7.29 -1.50
CA GLU A 41 -0.89 7.98 -0.34
C GLU A 41 -2.02 8.92 -0.75
N ALA A 42 -1.81 9.75 -1.78
CA ALA A 42 -2.84 10.66 -2.30
C ALA A 42 -4.03 9.89 -2.89
N TYR A 43 -3.78 8.76 -3.55
CA TYR A 43 -4.81 7.88 -4.07
C TYR A 43 -5.66 7.27 -2.95
N LEU A 44 -5.02 6.76 -1.89
CA LEU A 44 -5.69 6.25 -0.71
C LEU A 44 -6.55 7.33 -0.05
N ALA A 45 -6.00 8.53 0.13
CA ALA A 45 -6.71 9.66 0.69
C ALA A 45 -8.00 9.97 -0.09
N ALA A 46 -7.88 10.12 -1.42
CA ALA A 46 -9.00 10.43 -2.29
C ALA A 46 -10.06 9.30 -2.31
N ARG A 47 -9.62 8.04 -2.33
CA ARG A 47 -10.52 6.89 -2.49
C ARG A 47 -11.26 6.49 -1.22
N HIS A 48 -10.68 6.79 -0.06
CA HIS A 48 -11.21 6.44 1.25
C HIS A 48 -11.74 7.63 2.03
N ASN A 49 -11.76 8.83 1.43
CA ASN A 49 -12.17 10.08 2.08
C ASN A 49 -11.36 10.33 3.37
N LEU A 50 -10.06 10.07 3.30
CA LEU A 50 -9.09 10.33 4.36
C LEU A 50 -8.34 11.62 4.03
N THR A 51 -7.79 12.25 5.05
CA THR A 51 -6.74 13.26 4.88
C THR A 51 -5.44 12.60 4.37
N LEU A 52 -4.54 13.40 3.81
CA LEU A 52 -3.23 12.90 3.36
C LEU A 52 -2.41 12.35 4.53
N ASP A 53 -2.57 12.92 5.72
CA ASP A 53 -1.88 12.47 6.93
C ASP A 53 -2.39 11.10 7.38
N GLU A 54 -3.72 10.92 7.45
CA GLU A 54 -4.32 9.62 7.76
C GLU A 54 -3.93 8.55 6.74
N ALA A 55 -3.87 8.88 5.45
CA ALA A 55 -3.42 7.94 4.41
C ALA A 55 -1.94 7.54 4.59
N ARG A 56 -1.08 8.47 5.03
CA ARG A 56 0.32 8.19 5.38
C ARG A 56 0.44 7.26 6.57
N GLU A 57 -0.37 7.48 7.60
CA GLU A 57 -0.39 6.63 8.78
C GLU A 57 -0.87 5.22 8.44
N GLU A 58 -1.98 5.10 7.71
CA GLU A 58 -2.50 3.81 7.26
C GLU A 58 -1.49 3.05 6.37
N LEU A 59 -0.78 3.75 5.48
CA LEU A 59 0.27 3.13 4.68
C LEU A 59 1.46 2.66 5.53
N ARG A 60 1.88 3.46 6.52
CA ARG A 60 2.94 3.08 7.46
C ARG A 60 2.55 1.83 8.24
N ASP A 61 1.32 1.79 8.76
CA ASP A 61 0.80 0.66 9.53
C ASP A 61 0.68 -0.59 8.65
N TYR A 62 0.24 -0.44 7.40
CA TYR A 62 0.22 -1.51 6.43
C TYR A 62 1.62 -2.07 6.15
N LEU A 63 2.63 -1.22 5.90
CA LEU A 63 4.01 -1.65 5.67
C LEU A 63 4.60 -2.38 6.89
N TYR A 64 4.21 -1.99 8.10
CA TYR A 64 4.60 -2.68 9.32
C TYR A 64 3.99 -4.09 9.40
N VAL A 65 2.68 -4.24 9.12
CA VAL A 65 2.01 -5.54 9.08
C VAL A 65 2.60 -6.45 7.99
N GLU A 66 2.92 -5.91 6.82
CA GLU A 66 3.56 -6.67 5.74
C GLU A 66 4.98 -7.14 6.13
N ALA A 67 5.73 -6.32 6.88
CA ALA A 67 7.02 -6.73 7.42
C ALA A 67 6.87 -7.94 8.37
N LEU A 68 5.89 -7.89 9.28
CA LEU A 68 5.60 -9.00 10.19
C LEU A 68 5.16 -10.27 9.46
N ASN A 69 4.29 -10.15 8.45
CA ASN A 69 3.85 -11.30 7.65
C ASN A 69 5.04 -11.97 6.96
N ARG A 70 5.99 -11.19 6.42
CA ARG A 70 7.20 -11.72 5.77
C ARG A 70 8.12 -12.46 6.74
N GLU A 71 8.21 -12.01 7.99
CA GLU A 71 8.98 -12.69 9.04
C GLU A 71 8.30 -13.99 9.50
N LEU A 72 6.97 -14.08 9.45
CA LEU A 72 6.22 -15.29 9.80
C LEU A 72 6.26 -16.36 8.71
N GLU A 73 6.42 -15.95 7.45
CA GLU A 73 6.54 -16.85 6.29
C GLU A 73 7.99 -17.32 6.02
N SER A 74 8.98 -16.82 6.81
CA SER A 74 10.41 -17.13 6.67
C SER A 74 10.91 -18.30 7.51
#